data_AF-W2QIB8-F1
#
_entry.id   AF-W2QIB8-F1
#
_cell.length_a   1.000
_cell.length_b   1.000
_cell.length_c   1.000
_cell.angle_alpha   90.00
_cell.angle_beta   90.00
_cell.angle_gamma   90.00
#
_symmetry.space_group_name_H-M   'P 1'
#
loop_
_entity.id
_entity.type
_entity.pdbx_description
1 polymer ?
#
loop_
_entity_poly.entity_id
_entity_poly.type
_entity_poly.pdbx_seq_one_letter_code
_entity_poly.pdbx_strand_id
1 'polypeptide(L)'
;MLPMIKLGGLVARTLTKPLARVVKSRSKVHPLLNSVCGQLGQQQHRLSMKLHMGFRGISNYTIKPLPADQAVEQGADLVGELLIFSVALGVASLEYSRSAASARAKEAKQKELQLQEEREMEARFEYLEGQVVWLEDRLVELTKILESEMGARLELLVAEANRQKETPQKEQESPGASRLARRRQQRLDQNVHVGVDIDEKTAAEASTSVAKLWNSTYDAVAGLFK
;
A
#
# COMPACT_ATOMS: atom_id res chain seq x y z
N MET A 1 -10.70 1.24 -20.73
CA MET A 1 -11.95 0.45 -20.76
C MET A 1 -12.90 0.95 -21.88
N LEU A 2 -12.49 0.87 -23.14
CA LEU A 2 -13.27 1.27 -24.33
C LEU A 2 -13.55 0.16 -25.39
N PRO A 3 -13.15 -1.13 -25.25
CA PRO A 3 -13.33 -2.11 -26.33
C PRO A 3 -14.73 -2.75 -26.41
N MET A 4 -15.50 -2.81 -25.31
CA MET A 4 -16.78 -3.54 -25.31
C MET A 4 -17.92 -2.85 -26.07
N ILE A 5 -18.02 -1.52 -26.02
CA ILE A 5 -19.08 -0.76 -26.73
C ILE A 5 -18.93 -0.91 -28.25
N LYS A 6 -17.69 -0.95 -28.74
CA LYS A 6 -17.40 -1.15 -30.17
C LYS A 6 -17.65 -2.60 -30.62
N LEU A 7 -17.38 -3.58 -29.76
CA LEU A 7 -17.72 -4.99 -30.02
C LEU A 7 -19.23 -5.23 -30.04
N GLY A 8 -19.98 -4.60 -29.12
CA GLY A 8 -21.44 -4.67 -29.09
C GLY A 8 -22.08 -4.14 -30.38
N GLY A 9 -21.60 -3.00 -30.89
CA GLY A 9 -22.07 -2.44 -32.16
C GLY A 9 -21.76 -3.32 -33.38
N LEU A 10 -20.64 -4.06 -33.36
CA LEU A 10 -20.25 -4.96 -34.45
C LEU A 10 -21.05 -6.27 -34.41
N VAL A 11 -21.26 -6.86 -33.24
CA VAL A 11 -22.08 -8.07 -33.05
C VAL A 11 -23.54 -7.79 -33.40
N ALA A 12 -24.09 -6.65 -32.96
CA ALA A 12 -25.42 -6.19 -33.38
C ALA A 12 -25.49 -6.16 -34.91
N ARG A 13 -24.58 -5.45 -35.57
CA ARG A 13 -24.60 -5.31 -37.04
C ARG A 13 -24.42 -6.62 -37.81
N THR A 14 -23.71 -7.59 -37.23
CA THR A 14 -23.39 -8.89 -37.87
C THR A 14 -24.53 -9.90 -37.72
N LEU A 15 -25.24 -9.87 -36.59
CA LEU A 15 -26.36 -10.77 -36.31
C LEU A 15 -27.74 -10.18 -36.73
N THR A 16 -27.87 -8.86 -36.80
CA THR A 16 -29.13 -8.20 -37.22
C THR A 16 -29.54 -8.58 -38.64
N LYS A 17 -28.62 -8.59 -39.62
CA LYS A 17 -28.96 -8.88 -41.03
C LYS A 17 -29.49 -10.31 -41.31
N PRO A 18 -28.86 -11.40 -40.81
CA PRO A 18 -29.38 -12.74 -41.06
C PRO A 18 -30.66 -13.01 -40.28
N LEU A 19 -30.78 -12.52 -39.04
CA LEU A 19 -31.95 -12.79 -38.21
C LEU A 19 -33.18 -11.97 -38.64
N ALA A 20 -32.97 -10.71 -39.03
CA ALA A 20 -33.97 -9.88 -39.71
C ALA A 20 -34.61 -10.63 -40.88
N ARG A 21 -33.79 -11.27 -41.74
CA ARG A 21 -34.29 -12.04 -42.89
C ARG A 21 -35.15 -13.24 -42.47
N VAL A 22 -34.77 -13.95 -41.41
CA VAL A 22 -35.54 -15.11 -40.91
C VAL A 22 -36.86 -14.66 -40.29
N VAL A 23 -36.84 -13.66 -39.40
CA VAL A 23 -38.05 -13.13 -38.75
C VAL A 23 -38.98 -12.50 -39.79
N LYS A 24 -38.44 -11.77 -40.77
CA LYS A 24 -39.19 -11.20 -41.90
C LYS A 24 -39.84 -12.25 -42.79
N SER A 25 -39.18 -13.39 -43.02
CA SER A 25 -39.78 -14.51 -43.77
C SER A 25 -40.93 -15.18 -43.00
N ARG A 26 -40.79 -15.30 -41.67
CA ARG A 26 -41.79 -15.94 -40.80
C ARG A 26 -42.97 -15.02 -40.49
N SER A 27 -42.75 -13.70 -40.39
CA SER A 27 -43.80 -12.72 -40.07
C SER A 27 -44.81 -12.53 -41.20
N LYS A 28 -44.44 -12.86 -42.44
CA LYS A 28 -45.36 -12.89 -43.57
C LYS A 28 -46.26 -14.14 -43.59
N VAL A 29 -45.85 -15.20 -42.91
CA VAL A 29 -46.55 -16.50 -42.92
C VAL A 29 -47.41 -16.68 -41.67
N HIS A 30 -46.97 -16.17 -40.51
CA HIS A 30 -47.67 -16.38 -39.24
C HIS A 30 -48.49 -15.14 -38.81
N PRO A 31 -49.83 -15.24 -38.66
CA PRO A 31 -50.71 -14.09 -38.43
C PRO A 31 -50.45 -13.39 -37.08
N LEU A 32 -50.16 -14.17 -36.02
CA LEU A 32 -49.80 -13.64 -34.70
C LEU A 32 -48.48 -12.85 -34.73
N LEU A 33 -47.49 -13.34 -35.49
CA LEU A 33 -46.21 -12.67 -35.58
C LEU A 33 -46.33 -11.40 -36.43
N ASN A 34 -47.17 -11.43 -37.47
CA ASN A 34 -47.49 -10.27 -38.29
C ASN A 34 -48.11 -9.14 -37.45
N SER A 35 -49.12 -9.44 -36.63
CA SER A 35 -49.76 -8.43 -35.78
C SER A 35 -48.81 -7.84 -34.74
N VAL A 36 -47.99 -8.69 -34.09
CA VAL A 36 -47.01 -8.25 -33.10
C VAL A 36 -45.91 -7.40 -33.75
N CYS A 37 -45.30 -7.86 -34.83
CA CYS A 37 -44.29 -7.08 -35.56
C CYS A 37 -44.88 -5.78 -36.12
N GLY A 38 -46.12 -5.80 -36.62
CA GLY A 38 -46.80 -4.60 -37.10
C GLY A 38 -46.99 -3.56 -35.99
N GLN A 39 -47.45 -3.98 -34.81
CA GLN A 39 -47.58 -3.09 -33.65
C GLN A 39 -46.22 -2.55 -33.19
N LEU A 40 -45.21 -3.41 -33.08
CA LEU A 40 -43.85 -3.03 -32.68
C LEU A 40 -43.21 -2.06 -33.67
N GLY A 41 -43.36 -2.28 -34.98
CA GLY A 41 -42.84 -1.36 -36.00
C GLY A 41 -43.53 0.00 -35.98
N GLN A 42 -44.86 0.03 -35.78
CA GLN A 42 -45.57 1.31 -35.60
C GLN A 42 -45.12 2.04 -34.32
N GLN A 43 -44.89 1.32 -33.23
CA GLN A 43 -44.37 1.90 -31.99
C GLN A 43 -42.95 2.42 -32.17
N GLN A 44 -42.07 1.66 -32.81
CA GLN A 44 -40.70 2.07 -33.13
C GLN A 44 -40.70 3.34 -33.99
N HIS A 45 -41.54 3.40 -35.02
CA HIS A 45 -41.65 4.59 -35.85
C HIS A 45 -42.15 5.81 -35.06
N ARG A 46 -43.21 5.63 -34.25
CA ARG A 46 -43.74 6.71 -33.40
C ARG A 46 -42.71 7.20 -32.39
N LEU A 47 -41.98 6.29 -31.76
CA LEU A 47 -40.93 6.62 -30.81
C LEU A 47 -39.78 7.36 -31.49
N SER A 48 -39.31 6.86 -32.64
CA SER A 48 -38.25 7.51 -33.41
C SER A 48 -38.66 8.92 -33.83
N MET A 49 -39.90 9.11 -34.30
CA MET A 49 -40.38 10.43 -34.70
C MET A 49 -40.56 11.36 -33.49
N LYS A 50 -41.08 10.85 -32.37
CA LYS A 50 -41.18 11.59 -31.10
C LYS A 50 -39.83 12.07 -30.59
N LEU A 51 -38.83 11.18 -30.57
CA LEU A 51 -37.47 11.52 -30.13
C LEU A 51 -36.82 12.53 -31.08
N HIS A 52 -36.97 12.33 -32.38
CA HIS A 52 -36.39 13.22 -33.39
C HIS A 52 -37.00 14.63 -33.35
N MET A 53 -38.32 14.72 -33.17
CA MET A 53 -39.02 15.99 -33.02
C MET A 53 -38.77 16.64 -31.66
N GLY A 54 -38.68 15.84 -30.59
CA GLY A 54 -38.33 16.30 -29.25
C GLY A 54 -36.91 16.87 -29.18
N PHE A 55 -35.94 16.22 -29.82
CA PHE A 55 -34.57 16.74 -29.94
C PHE A 55 -34.52 18.06 -30.71
N ARG A 56 -35.42 18.25 -31.70
CA ARG A 56 -35.55 19.50 -32.45
C ARG A 56 -36.43 20.56 -31.77
N GLY A 57 -37.01 20.27 -30.61
CA GLY A 57 -37.89 21.19 -29.87
C GLY A 57 -39.23 21.50 -30.55
N ILE A 58 -39.64 20.73 -31.55
CA ILE A 58 -40.91 20.93 -32.28
C ILE A 58 -42.01 20.14 -31.57
N SER A 59 -42.95 20.83 -30.92
CA SER A 59 -44.03 20.18 -30.14
C SER A 59 -45.31 19.89 -30.95
N ASN A 60 -45.54 20.61 -32.05
CA ASN A 60 -46.73 20.46 -32.89
C ASN A 60 -46.40 19.64 -34.15
N TYR A 61 -46.71 18.34 -34.13
CA TYR A 61 -46.54 17.46 -35.29
C TYR A 61 -47.56 16.31 -35.27
N THR A 62 -48.01 15.90 -36.45
CA THR A 62 -48.88 14.73 -36.64
C THR A 62 -48.07 13.60 -37.27
N ILE A 63 -47.88 12.50 -36.54
CA ILE A 63 -47.17 11.33 -37.07
C ILE A 63 -48.14 10.51 -37.92
N LYS A 64 -47.88 10.45 -39.23
CA LYS A 64 -48.61 9.57 -40.15
C LYS A 64 -48.19 8.10 -39.90
N PRO A 65 -49.13 7.15 -39.78
CA PRO A 65 -48.78 5.75 -39.61
C PRO A 65 -48.10 5.19 -40.86
N LEU A 66 -47.20 4.22 -40.66
CA LEU A 66 -46.53 3.53 -41.77
C LEU A 66 -47.49 2.58 -42.51
N PRO A 67 -47.21 2.26 -43.79
CA PRO A 67 -47.84 1.14 -44.47
C PRO A 67 -47.67 -0.15 -43.68
N ALA A 68 -48.69 -1.02 -43.67
CA ALA A 68 -48.70 -2.24 -42.87
C ALA A 68 -47.47 -3.12 -43.13
N ASP A 69 -47.10 -3.32 -44.40
CA ASP A 69 -45.95 -4.15 -44.77
C ASP A 69 -44.61 -3.61 -44.25
N GLN A 70 -44.44 -2.27 -44.27
CA GLN A 70 -43.22 -1.64 -43.77
C GLN A 70 -43.14 -1.69 -42.23
N ALA A 71 -44.27 -1.54 -41.55
CA ALA A 71 -44.32 -1.67 -40.10
C ALA A 71 -43.96 -3.10 -39.65
N VAL A 72 -44.47 -4.12 -40.34
CA VAL A 72 -44.12 -5.52 -40.04
C VAL A 72 -42.64 -5.79 -40.28
N GLU A 73 -42.04 -5.19 -41.32
CA GLU A 73 -40.61 -5.31 -41.58
C GLU A 73 -39.75 -4.68 -40.48
N GLN A 74 -40.05 -3.44 -40.08
CA GLN A 74 -39.31 -2.76 -39.01
C GLN A 74 -39.45 -3.50 -37.67
N GLY A 75 -40.65 -3.98 -37.33
CA GLY A 75 -40.85 -4.76 -36.12
C GLY A 75 -40.15 -6.12 -36.15
N ALA A 76 -40.02 -6.75 -37.32
CA ALA A 76 -39.27 -8.01 -37.46
C ALA A 76 -37.78 -7.80 -37.19
N ASP A 77 -37.20 -6.71 -37.67
CA ASP A 77 -35.80 -6.34 -37.41
C ASP A 77 -35.55 -6.10 -35.92
N LEU A 78 -36.44 -5.34 -35.26
CA LEU A 78 -36.37 -5.05 -33.83
C LEU A 78 -36.48 -6.32 -32.98
N VAL A 79 -37.41 -7.23 -33.29
CA VAL A 79 -37.56 -8.50 -32.57
C VAL A 79 -36.31 -9.36 -32.71
N GLY A 80 -35.72 -9.43 -33.91
CA GLY A 80 -34.46 -10.15 -34.12
C GLY A 80 -33.34 -9.59 -33.24
N GLU A 81 -33.15 -8.28 -33.28
CA GLU A 81 -32.12 -7.61 -32.49
C GLU A 81 -32.31 -7.81 -30.97
N LEU A 82 -33.56 -7.69 -30.48
CA LEU A 82 -33.88 -7.94 -29.07
C LEU A 82 -33.62 -9.39 -28.63
N LEU A 83 -33.88 -10.38 -29.48
CA LEU A 83 -33.61 -11.77 -29.15
C LEU A 83 -32.10 -12.02 -28.99
N ILE A 84 -31.27 -11.49 -29.89
CA ILE A 84 -29.82 -11.60 -29.79
C ILE A 84 -29.31 -10.91 -28.54
N PHE A 85 -29.77 -9.69 -28.26
CA PHE A 85 -29.39 -8.97 -27.05
C PHE A 85 -29.86 -9.67 -25.78
N SER A 86 -31.04 -10.26 -25.77
CA SER A 86 -31.56 -11.02 -24.63
C SER A 86 -30.68 -12.23 -24.33
N VAL A 87 -30.27 -12.99 -25.35
CA VAL A 87 -29.35 -14.13 -25.18
C VAL A 87 -27.98 -13.66 -24.68
N ALA A 88 -27.41 -12.61 -25.29
CA ALA A 88 -26.12 -12.07 -24.89
C ALA A 88 -26.15 -11.52 -23.44
N LEU A 89 -27.18 -10.77 -23.08
CA LEU A 89 -27.38 -10.22 -21.74
C LEU A 89 -27.64 -11.35 -20.72
N GLY A 90 -28.39 -12.38 -21.10
CA GLY A 90 -28.62 -13.55 -20.27
C GLY A 90 -27.33 -14.28 -19.92
N VAL A 91 -26.49 -14.57 -20.91
CA VAL A 91 -25.18 -15.21 -20.70
C VAL A 91 -24.27 -14.32 -19.85
N ALA A 92 -24.18 -13.03 -20.19
CA ALA A 92 -23.36 -12.08 -19.44
C ALA A 92 -23.82 -11.93 -17.98
N SER A 93 -25.14 -11.94 -17.73
CA SER A 93 -25.71 -11.84 -16.39
C SER A 93 -25.42 -13.09 -15.57
N LEU A 94 -25.54 -14.29 -16.17
CA LEU A 94 -25.18 -15.54 -15.52
C LEU A 94 -23.69 -15.59 -15.20
N GLU A 95 -22.83 -15.22 -16.14
CA GLU A 95 -21.39 -15.16 -15.92
C GLU A 95 -21.03 -14.12 -14.84
N TYR A 96 -21.67 -12.95 -14.85
CA TYR A 96 -21.48 -11.94 -13.81
C TYR A 96 -21.88 -12.46 -12.43
N SER A 97 -23.04 -13.13 -12.31
CA SER A 97 -23.48 -13.72 -11.03
C SER A 97 -22.50 -14.76 -10.51
N ARG A 98 -21.96 -15.61 -11.39
CA ARG A 98 -20.96 -16.62 -11.05
C ARG A 98 -19.61 -15.98 -10.70
N SER A 99 -19.22 -14.95 -11.45
CA SER A 99 -17.96 -14.23 -11.25
C SER A 99 -17.95 -13.44 -9.95
N ALA A 100 -19.07 -12.81 -9.60
CA ALA A 100 -19.24 -12.10 -8.33
C ALA A 100 -19.10 -13.04 -7.11
N ALA A 101 -19.63 -14.26 -7.20
CA ALA A 101 -19.43 -15.27 -6.15
C ALA A 101 -17.94 -15.64 -6.00
N SER A 102 -17.23 -15.83 -7.11
CA SER A 102 -15.79 -16.14 -7.09
C SER A 102 -14.92 -14.95 -6.64
N ALA A 103 -15.34 -13.72 -6.91
CA ALA A 103 -14.65 -12.50 -6.47
C ALA A 103 -14.74 -12.33 -4.95
N ARG A 104 -15.93 -12.51 -4.37
CA ARG A 104 -16.12 -12.47 -2.91
C ARG A 104 -15.30 -13.53 -2.19
N ALA A 105 -15.19 -14.72 -2.78
CA ALA A 105 -14.36 -15.79 -2.21
C ALA A 105 -12.86 -15.44 -2.20
N LYS A 106 -12.38 -14.73 -3.23
CA LYS A 106 -10.99 -14.25 -3.29
C LYS A 106 -10.75 -13.11 -2.31
N GLU A 107 -11.65 -12.14 -2.22
CA GLU A 107 -11.58 -11.05 -1.25
C GLU A 107 -11.60 -11.57 0.19
N ALA A 108 -12.43 -12.57 0.49
CA ALA A 108 -12.48 -13.20 1.81
C ALA A 108 -11.14 -13.85 2.18
N LYS A 109 -10.53 -14.62 1.27
CA LYS A 109 -9.20 -15.20 1.47
C LYS A 109 -8.12 -14.14 1.65
N GLN A 110 -8.19 -13.04 0.89
CA GLN A 110 -7.21 -11.98 0.98
C GLN A 110 -7.29 -11.23 2.31
N LYS A 111 -8.50 -11.02 2.84
CA LYS A 111 -8.69 -10.47 4.20
C LYS A 111 -8.17 -11.41 5.28
N GLU A 112 -8.38 -12.71 5.13
CA GLU A 112 -7.88 -13.71 6.07
C GLU A 112 -6.34 -13.72 6.14
N LEU A 113 -5.67 -13.61 4.98
CA LEU A 113 -4.21 -13.47 4.91
C LEU A 113 -3.73 -12.17 5.57
N GLN A 114 -4.39 -11.04 5.32
CA GLN A 114 -4.04 -9.77 5.96
C GLN A 114 -4.14 -9.85 7.49
N LEU A 115 -5.18 -10.49 8.02
CA LEU A 115 -5.35 -10.75 9.45
C LEU A 115 -4.31 -11.73 10.03
N GLN A 116 -3.72 -12.60 9.21
CA GLN A 116 -2.60 -13.43 9.64
C GLN A 116 -1.31 -12.62 9.69
N GLU A 117 -1.04 -11.81 8.67
CA GLU A 117 0.13 -10.94 8.62
C GLU A 117 0.14 -9.92 9.77
N GLU A 118 -1.01 -9.34 10.09
CA GLU A 118 -1.16 -8.41 11.22
C GLU A 118 -0.84 -9.11 12.56
N ARG A 119 -1.36 -10.32 12.78
CA ARG A 119 -1.07 -11.11 13.99
C ARG A 119 0.39 -11.53 14.08
N GLU A 120 1.03 -11.87 12.97
CA GLU A 120 2.46 -12.15 12.96
C GLU A 120 3.29 -10.91 13.29
N MET A 121 2.87 -9.74 12.79
CA MET A 121 3.54 -8.47 13.09
C MET A 121 3.41 -8.10 14.58
N GLU A 122 2.21 -8.26 15.15
CA GLU A 122 1.97 -8.05 16.59
C GLU A 122 2.85 -8.99 17.44
N ALA A 123 2.92 -10.28 17.11
CA ALA A 123 3.76 -11.23 17.85
C ALA A 123 5.25 -10.88 17.77
N ARG A 124 5.73 -10.41 16.61
CA ARG A 124 7.11 -9.93 16.45
C ARG A 124 7.37 -8.67 17.26
N PHE A 125 6.38 -7.78 17.32
CA PHE A 125 6.47 -6.54 18.09
C PHE A 125 6.53 -6.83 19.59
N GLU A 126 5.65 -7.68 20.11
CA GLU A 126 5.64 -8.12 21.51
C GLU A 126 6.97 -8.80 21.89
N TYR A 127 7.53 -9.62 20.99
CA TYR A 127 8.86 -10.20 21.19
C TYR A 127 9.96 -9.14 21.26
N LEU A 128 9.94 -8.14 20.36
CA LEU A 128 10.90 -7.03 20.36
C LEU A 128 10.80 -6.19 21.63
N GLU A 129 9.59 -5.85 22.08
CA GLU A 129 9.36 -5.14 23.32
C GLU A 129 9.94 -5.91 24.52
N GLY A 130 9.72 -7.23 24.57
CA GLY A 130 10.31 -8.09 25.58
C GLY A 130 11.85 -8.04 25.59
N GLN A 131 12.48 -8.02 24.42
CA GLN A 131 13.94 -7.88 24.33
C GLN A 131 14.43 -6.51 24.81
N VAL A 132 13.71 -5.43 24.50
CA VAL A 132 14.07 -4.08 24.96
C VAL A 132 14.02 -4.00 26.48
N VAL A 133 12.93 -4.49 27.09
CA VAL A 133 12.78 -4.52 28.55
C VAL A 133 13.90 -5.35 29.20
N TRP A 134 14.24 -6.49 28.62
CA TRP A 134 15.33 -7.34 29.12
C TRP A 134 16.71 -6.64 29.02
N LEU A 135 16.96 -5.92 27.92
CA LEU A 135 18.20 -5.15 27.75
C LEU A 135 18.28 -4.00 28.76
N GLU A 136 17.18 -3.28 28.98
CA GLU A 136 17.11 -2.21 29.98
C GLU A 136 17.42 -2.72 31.40
N ASP A 137 16.83 -3.85 31.79
CA ASP A 137 17.12 -4.48 33.09
C ASP A 137 18.60 -4.85 33.24
N ARG A 138 19.20 -5.39 32.17
CA ARG A 138 20.63 -5.74 32.16
C ARG A 138 21.53 -4.52 32.27
N LEU A 139 21.17 -3.39 31.65
CA LEU A 139 21.90 -2.14 31.80
C LEU A 139 21.83 -1.61 33.23
N VAL A 140 20.66 -1.68 33.86
CA VAL A 140 20.49 -1.29 35.27
C VAL A 140 21.34 -2.16 36.19
N GLU A 141 21.37 -3.48 35.95
CA GLU A 141 22.17 -4.41 36.73
C GLU A 141 23.68 -4.11 36.61
N LEU A 142 24.18 -3.89 35.38
CA LEU A 142 25.58 -3.53 35.15
C LEU A 142 25.94 -2.19 35.81
N THR A 143 25.02 -1.21 35.78
CA THR A 143 25.24 0.10 36.40
C THR A 143 25.39 -0.04 37.92
N LYS A 144 24.54 -0.84 38.57
CA LYS A 144 24.64 -1.12 40.01
C LYS A 144 25.95 -1.80 40.39
N ILE A 145 26.39 -2.77 39.59
CA ILE A 145 27.68 -3.44 39.80
C ILE A 145 28.81 -2.41 39.73
N LEU A 146 28.82 -1.57 38.70
CA LEU A 146 29.85 -0.55 38.51
C LEU A 146 29.87 0.47 39.66
N GLU A 147 28.70 0.92 40.12
CA GLU A 147 28.57 1.84 41.26
C GLU A 147 29.10 1.23 42.56
N SER A 148 28.83 -0.06 42.79
CA SER A 148 29.35 -0.78 43.95
C SER A 148 30.88 -0.93 43.93
N GLU A 149 31.46 -1.18 42.75
CA GLU A 149 32.92 -1.32 42.60
C GLU A 149 33.64 0.03 42.73
N MET A 150 33.06 1.09 42.16
CA MET A 150 33.56 2.46 42.34
C MET A 150 33.47 2.91 43.80
N GLY A 151 32.37 2.60 44.50
CA GLY A 151 32.21 2.90 45.94
C GLY A 151 33.28 2.22 46.79
N ALA A 152 33.53 0.92 46.58
CA ALA A 152 34.57 0.18 47.29
C ALA A 152 35.98 0.74 47.04
N ARG A 153 36.30 1.12 45.79
CA ARG A 153 37.59 1.76 45.46
C ARG A 153 37.73 3.14 46.09
N LEU A 154 36.64 3.92 46.16
CA LEU A 154 36.64 5.24 46.77
C LEU A 154 36.90 5.15 48.28
N GLU A 155 36.26 4.21 48.97
CA GLU A 155 36.48 3.98 50.40
C GLU A 155 37.92 3.59 50.72
N LEU A 156 38.54 2.74 49.88
CA LEU A 156 39.95 2.37 50.02
C LEU A 156 40.89 3.57 49.87
N LEU A 157 40.68 4.40 48.84
CA LEU A 157 41.48 5.61 48.62
C LEU A 157 41.31 6.64 49.76
N VAL A 158 40.09 6.78 50.29
CA VAL A 158 39.83 7.66 51.45
C VAL A 158 40.50 7.12 52.72
N ALA A 159 40.49 5.80 52.93
CA ALA A 159 41.16 5.16 54.07
C ALA A 159 42.69 5.30 53.98
N GLU A 160 43.28 5.15 52.80
CA GLU A 160 44.70 5.39 52.55
C GLU A 160 45.09 6.87 52.75
N ALA A 161 44.27 7.81 52.28
CA ALA A 161 44.49 9.24 52.47
C ALA A 161 44.41 9.65 53.95
N ASN A 162 43.50 9.05 54.73
CA ASN A 162 43.41 9.29 56.17
C ASN A 162 44.60 8.68 56.93
N ARG A 163 45.12 7.51 56.54
CA ARG A 163 46.36 6.97 57.11
C ARG A 163 47.59 7.83 56.83
N GLN A 164 47.68 8.47 55.65
CA GLN A 164 48.80 9.38 55.34
C GLN A 164 48.77 10.67 56.16
N LYS A 165 47.59 11.10 56.65
CA LYS A 165 47.47 12.26 57.55
C LYS A 165 47.93 11.98 58.99
N GLU A 166 48.08 10.72 59.40
CA GLU A 166 48.47 10.35 60.77
C GLU A 166 49.99 10.17 61.00
N THR A 167 50.83 10.24 59.95
CA THR A 167 52.30 10.30 60.13
C THR A 167 52.77 11.72 60.44
N PRO A 168 53.39 12.00 61.61
CA PRO A 168 53.94 13.32 61.91
C PRO A 168 55.30 13.49 61.22
N GLN A 169 55.38 14.38 60.22
CA GLN A 169 56.66 14.87 59.70
C GLN A 169 57.10 16.12 60.46
N LYS A 170 58.24 16.01 61.17
CA LYS A 170 58.99 17.14 61.74
C LYS A 170 59.44 18.07 60.63
N GLU A 171 59.15 19.35 60.84
CA GLU A 171 59.51 20.48 60.03
C GLU A 171 61.01 20.81 60.20
N GLN A 172 61.75 20.87 59.09
CA GLN A 172 63.04 21.57 59.07
C GLN A 172 63.25 22.22 57.70
N GLU A 173 63.03 23.53 57.67
CA GLU A 173 63.35 24.43 56.57
C GLU A 173 64.86 24.41 56.26
N SER A 174 65.21 24.37 54.97
CA SER A 174 66.52 24.81 54.49
C SER A 174 66.39 25.50 53.11
N PRO A 175 67.05 26.66 52.89
CA PRO A 175 66.72 27.56 51.82
C PRO A 175 67.42 27.16 50.51
N GLY A 176 66.78 26.26 49.76
CA GLY A 176 67.24 25.87 48.41
C GLY A 176 66.12 25.54 47.42
N ALA A 177 64.85 25.60 47.86
CA ALA A 177 63.71 25.06 47.10
C ALA A 177 63.24 25.94 45.93
N SER A 178 63.70 27.18 45.81
CA SER A 178 63.21 28.11 44.77
C SER A 178 63.79 27.87 43.37
N ARG A 179 64.84 27.04 43.23
CA ARG A 179 65.39 26.67 41.91
C ARG A 179 64.86 25.33 41.38
N LEU A 180 64.43 24.42 42.27
CA LEU A 180 63.86 23.13 41.89
C LEU A 180 62.34 23.19 41.67
N ALA A 181 61.62 24.09 42.37
CA ALA A 181 60.20 24.32 42.14
C ALA A 181 59.93 24.82 40.70
N ARG A 182 60.80 25.68 40.15
CA ARG A 182 60.66 26.19 38.78
C ARG A 182 60.90 25.12 37.71
N ARG A 183 61.75 24.12 37.98
CA ARG A 183 61.96 22.95 37.10
C ARG A 183 60.86 21.89 37.21
N ARG A 184 60.17 21.79 38.36
CA ARG A 184 58.99 20.91 38.50
C ARG A 184 57.74 21.51 37.86
N GLN A 185 57.54 22.82 37.95
CA GLN A 185 56.41 23.49 37.29
C GLN A 185 56.47 23.34 35.76
N GLN A 186 57.68 23.34 35.18
CA GLN A 186 57.87 23.18 33.73
C GLN A 186 57.74 21.72 33.23
N ARG A 187 57.61 20.73 34.14
CA ARG A 187 57.37 19.31 33.82
C ARG A 187 55.92 18.86 34.01
N LEU A 188 55.07 19.69 34.62
CA LEU A 188 53.65 19.37 34.84
C LEU A 188 52.74 19.79 33.69
N ASP A 189 53.21 20.65 32.77
CA ASP A 189 52.47 20.99 31.55
C ASP A 189 52.71 19.99 30.40
N GLN A 190 53.45 18.89 30.63
CA GLN A 190 53.77 17.91 29.59
C GLN A 190 53.23 16.50 29.84
N ASN A 191 52.34 16.28 30.82
CA ASN A 191 51.73 14.95 30.98
C ASN A 191 50.42 14.98 31.80
N VAL A 192 49.35 15.54 31.25
CA VAL A 192 47.98 15.05 31.47
C VAL A 192 47.19 15.29 30.18
N HIS A 193 47.32 14.38 29.22
CA HIS A 193 46.25 14.08 28.28
C HIS A 193 45.86 12.63 28.57
N VAL A 194 44.82 12.43 29.38
CA VAL A 194 44.07 11.16 29.34
C VAL A 194 43.07 11.32 28.20
N GLY A 195 43.59 11.39 26.98
CA GLY A 195 42.82 11.18 25.78
C GLY A 195 42.73 9.68 25.59
N VAL A 196 41.52 9.15 25.53
CA VAL A 196 41.32 7.88 24.83
C VAL A 196 41.64 8.20 23.38
N ASP A 197 42.85 7.83 22.92
CA ASP A 197 43.23 7.94 21.52
C ASP A 197 42.34 6.98 20.71
N ILE A 198 41.16 7.46 20.32
CA ILE A 198 40.40 6.87 19.23
C ILE A 198 41.15 7.30 17.97
N ASP A 199 41.92 6.38 17.42
CA ASP A 199 42.63 6.57 16.17
C ASP A 199 41.64 7.12 15.12
N GLU A 200 41.85 8.36 14.66
CA GLU A 200 40.93 9.10 13.79
C GLU A 200 40.61 8.32 12.50
N LYS A 201 41.52 7.43 12.11
CA LYS A 201 41.33 6.46 11.03
C LYS A 201 40.32 5.36 11.38
N THR A 202 40.35 4.83 12.61
CA THR A 202 39.38 3.84 13.09
C THR A 202 37.98 4.42 13.28
N ALA A 203 37.87 5.67 13.74
CA ALA A 203 36.59 6.38 13.83
C ALA A 203 36.00 6.67 12.43
N ALA A 204 36.83 7.04 11.46
CA ALA A 204 36.43 7.26 10.07
C ALA A 204 36.06 5.95 9.35
N GLU A 205 36.80 4.86 9.59
CA GLU A 205 36.49 3.53 9.05
C GLU A 205 35.21 2.93 9.65
N ALA A 206 34.98 3.13 10.95
CA ALA A 206 33.73 2.74 11.60
C ALA A 206 32.55 3.55 11.06
N SER A 207 32.70 4.87 10.90
CA SER A 207 31.65 5.75 10.38
C SER A 207 31.29 5.42 8.93
N THR A 208 32.28 5.14 8.09
CA THR A 208 32.05 4.75 6.68
C THR A 208 31.48 3.35 6.55
N SER A 209 31.84 2.42 7.45
CA SER A 209 31.27 1.07 7.48
C SER A 209 29.82 1.08 7.94
N VAL A 210 29.48 1.87 8.97
CA VAL A 210 28.10 2.06 9.44
C VAL A 210 27.25 2.75 8.37
N ALA A 211 27.78 3.76 7.68
CA ALA A 211 27.08 4.41 6.58
C ALA A 211 26.81 3.46 5.39
N LYS A 212 27.76 2.58 5.05
CA LYS A 212 27.57 1.54 4.03
C LYS A 212 26.54 0.50 4.45
N LEU A 213 26.57 0.07 5.70
CA LEU A 213 25.60 -0.88 6.25
C LEU A 213 24.19 -0.28 6.20
N TRP A 214 24.04 0.98 6.62
CA TRP A 214 22.78 1.72 6.58
C TRP A 214 22.20 1.81 5.17
N ASN A 215 23.02 2.21 4.19
CA ASN A 215 22.59 2.31 2.79
C ASN A 215 22.25 0.94 2.20
N SER A 216 23.01 -0.12 2.54
CA SER A 216 22.72 -1.48 2.08
C SER A 216 21.43 -2.03 2.67
N THR A 217 21.13 -1.77 3.95
CA THR A 217 19.83 -2.12 4.54
C THR A 217 18.69 -1.30 3.97
N TYR A 218 18.89 -0.01 3.70
CA TYR A 218 17.88 0.83 3.06
C TYR A 218 17.53 0.34 1.66
N ASP A 219 18.52 0.02 0.83
CA ASP A 219 18.29 -0.50 -0.52
C ASP A 219 17.63 -1.88 -0.50
N ALA A 220 17.99 -2.74 0.45
CA ALA A 220 17.36 -4.06 0.62
C ALA A 220 15.88 -3.94 1.03
N VAL A 221 15.56 -3.01 1.92
CA VAL A 221 14.18 -2.74 2.35
C VAL A 221 13.38 -2.04 1.25
N ALA A 222 13.98 -1.06 0.54
CA ALA A 222 13.33 -0.38 -0.57
C ALA A 222 13.03 -1.32 -1.77
N GLY A 223 13.85 -2.36 -1.97
CA GLY A 223 13.60 -3.41 -2.94
C GLY A 223 12.45 -4.35 -2.57
N LEU A 224 12.06 -4.42 -1.29
CA LEU A 224 10.96 -5.26 -0.81
C LEU A 224 9.58 -4.63 -1.07
N PHE A 225 9.52 -3.33 -1.37
CA PHE A 225 8.29 -2.56 -1.57
C PHE A 225 8.05 -2.14 -3.05
N LYS A 226 8.80 -2.70 -4.00
CA LYS A 226 8.59 -2.58 -5.45
C LYS A 226 8.13 -3.91 -6.03
#